data_AF-A0A5C6CU50-F1
#
_entry.id   AF-A0A5C6CU50-F1
#
_cell.length_a   1.000
_cell.length_b   1.000
_cell.length_c   1.000
_cell.angle_alpha   90.00
_cell.angle_beta   90.00
_cell.angle_gamma   90.00
#
_symmetry.space_group_name_H-M   'P 1'
#
loop_
_entity.id
_entity.type
_entity.pdbx_description
1 polymer ?
#
loop_
_entity_poly.entity_id
_entity_poly.type
_entity_poly.pdbx_seq_one_letter_code
_entity_poly.pdbx_strand_id
1 'polypeptide(L)'
;MSRIRNIKSGISFNDSNPVTLINRSEFKAISDVAQVAEHYRSYHPRCQVGEKEKKLIRARFNEGYSAEDLKLAIDGCHKSPFHCGQNSNGRKYQTLELIFRNASKVNQFIELAGAREVPLLSEKSHRSHFAIKSWIQKRLGGTNNE
;
A
#
# COMPACT_ATOMS: atom_id res chain seq x y z
N MET A 1 -19.51 -26.63 -55.14
CA MET A 1 -18.32 -26.24 -54.37
C MET A 1 -18.72 -25.46 -53.11
N SER A 2 -17.85 -25.53 -52.10
CA SER A 2 -18.05 -25.40 -50.65
C SER A 2 -18.77 -24.16 -50.06
N ARG A 3 -19.58 -24.45 -49.04
CA ARG A 3 -20.29 -23.54 -48.12
C ARG A 3 -19.41 -23.26 -46.89
N ILE A 4 -18.98 -22.01 -46.70
CA ILE A 4 -18.17 -21.61 -45.54
C ILE A 4 -19.10 -21.52 -44.32
N ARG A 5 -18.87 -22.37 -43.32
CA ARG A 5 -19.65 -22.44 -42.08
C ARG A 5 -19.05 -21.51 -41.02
N ASN A 6 -19.94 -20.75 -40.42
CA ASN A 6 -19.80 -19.80 -39.33
C ASN A 6 -19.30 -20.52 -38.05
N ILE A 7 -18.15 -20.14 -37.50
CA ILE A 7 -17.63 -20.71 -36.25
C ILE A 7 -18.09 -19.82 -35.09
N LYS A 8 -19.23 -20.17 -34.50
CA LYS A 8 -19.58 -19.72 -33.16
C LYS A 8 -18.75 -20.50 -32.15
N SER A 9 -17.61 -19.97 -31.71
CA SER A 9 -16.95 -20.47 -30.50
C SER A 9 -17.53 -19.75 -29.30
N GLY A 10 -18.67 -20.26 -28.83
CA GLY A 10 -19.21 -19.93 -27.51
C GLY A 10 -18.22 -20.39 -26.45
N ILE A 11 -17.63 -19.43 -25.75
CA ILE A 11 -16.92 -19.71 -24.49
C ILE A 11 -18.00 -19.68 -23.42
N SER A 12 -18.57 -20.86 -23.17
CA SER A 12 -19.49 -21.09 -22.06
C SER A 12 -18.69 -21.01 -20.75
N PHE A 13 -18.75 -19.86 -20.09
CA PHE A 13 -18.26 -19.72 -18.71
C PHE A 13 -19.31 -20.31 -17.77
N ASN A 14 -19.26 -21.63 -17.60
CA ASN A 14 -19.97 -22.31 -16.52
C ASN A 14 -18.96 -23.13 -15.73
N ASP A 15 -18.21 -22.44 -14.86
CA ASP A 15 -17.30 -23.06 -13.90
C ASP A 15 -17.85 -22.82 -12.49
N SER A 16 -18.66 -23.78 -12.02
CA SER A 16 -18.88 -24.05 -10.61
C SER A 16 -17.56 -24.54 -10.00
N ASN A 17 -16.58 -23.66 -9.87
CA ASN A 17 -15.29 -23.94 -9.25
C ASN A 17 -15.21 -23.13 -7.93
N PRO A 18 -14.98 -23.76 -6.76
CA PRO A 18 -15.00 -23.05 -5.47
C PRO A 18 -13.81 -22.08 -5.27
N VAL A 19 -12.94 -21.91 -6.27
CA VAL A 19 -11.81 -20.99 -6.18
C VAL A 19 -12.28 -19.59 -6.56
N THR A 20 -12.64 -18.86 -5.50
CA THR A 20 -12.40 -17.42 -5.29
C THR A 20 -13.49 -16.40 -5.63
N LEU A 21 -14.37 -16.20 -4.65
CA LEU A 21 -14.94 -14.87 -4.36
C LEU A 21 -13.87 -13.99 -3.68
N ILE A 22 -12.76 -13.66 -4.36
CA ILE A 22 -11.87 -12.61 -3.83
C ILE A 22 -12.62 -11.29 -4.01
N ASN A 23 -12.94 -10.63 -2.91
CA ASN A 23 -13.52 -9.30 -2.97
C ASN A 23 -12.55 -8.35 -3.69
N ARG A 24 -13.07 -7.49 -4.59
CA ARG A 24 -12.27 -6.48 -5.31
C ARG A 24 -11.42 -5.63 -4.36
N SER A 25 -11.89 -5.39 -3.12
CA SER A 25 -11.13 -4.66 -2.10
C SER A 25 -9.89 -5.41 -1.61
N GLU A 26 -9.99 -6.73 -1.41
CA GLU A 26 -8.86 -7.56 -0.98
C GLU A 26 -7.83 -7.70 -2.10
N PHE A 27 -8.29 -7.89 -3.34
CA PHE A 27 -7.42 -7.92 -4.51
C PHE A 27 -6.65 -6.59 -4.66
N LYS A 28 -7.33 -5.46 -4.44
CA LYS A 28 -6.73 -4.13 -4.44
C LYS A 28 -5.64 -4.01 -3.36
N ALA A 29 -5.91 -4.43 -2.13
CA ALA A 29 -4.93 -4.38 -1.05
C ALA A 29 -3.71 -5.27 -1.32
N ILE A 30 -3.91 -6.48 -1.88
CA ILE A 30 -2.82 -7.38 -2.28
C ILE A 30 -1.95 -6.72 -3.37
N SER A 31 -2.60 -6.13 -4.38
CA SER A 31 -1.91 -5.40 -5.46
C SER A 31 -1.12 -4.20 -4.94
N ASP A 32 -1.70 -3.40 -4.04
CA ASP A 32 -1.04 -2.21 -3.50
C ASP A 32 0.18 -2.57 -2.63
N VAL A 33 0.08 -3.63 -1.82
CA VAL A 33 1.22 -4.17 -1.07
C VAL A 33 2.31 -4.67 -2.02
N ALA A 34 1.94 -5.36 -3.09
CA ALA A 34 2.89 -5.86 -4.09
C ALA A 34 3.64 -4.71 -4.77
N GLN A 35 2.95 -3.63 -5.13
CA GLN A 35 3.57 -2.44 -5.73
C GLN A 35 4.59 -1.76 -4.81
N VAL A 36 4.27 -1.63 -3.51
CA VAL A 36 5.21 -1.06 -2.53
C VAL A 36 6.43 -1.97 -2.35
N ALA A 37 6.20 -3.29 -2.28
CA ALA A 37 7.28 -4.26 -2.17
C ALA A 37 8.20 -4.27 -3.41
N GLU A 38 7.62 -4.16 -4.61
CA GLU A 38 8.36 -4.05 -5.86
C GLU A 38 9.20 -2.77 -5.91
N HIS A 39 8.62 -1.64 -5.51
CA HIS A 39 9.35 -0.37 -5.41
C HIS A 39 10.55 -0.48 -4.48
N TYR A 40 10.38 -1.11 -3.31
CA TYR A 40 11.49 -1.37 -2.40
C TYR A 40 12.59 -2.27 -3.02
N ARG A 41 12.19 -3.28 -3.82
CA ARG A 41 13.14 -4.17 -4.52
C ARG A 41 13.93 -3.46 -5.61
N SER A 42 13.43 -2.35 -6.17
CA SER A 42 14.21 -1.54 -7.12
C SER A 42 15.49 -0.98 -6.49
N TYR A 43 15.46 -0.60 -5.21
CA TYR A 43 16.63 -0.19 -4.43
C TYR A 43 17.40 -1.38 -3.84
N HIS A 44 16.71 -2.48 -3.56
CA HIS A 44 17.29 -3.68 -2.95
C HIS A 44 17.01 -4.96 -3.76
N PRO A 45 17.67 -5.17 -4.93
CA PRO A 45 17.34 -6.28 -5.83
C PRO A 45 17.48 -7.68 -5.21
N ARG A 46 18.42 -7.82 -4.26
CA ARG A 46 18.69 -9.09 -3.54
C ARG A 46 17.83 -9.29 -2.30
N CYS A 47 17.11 -8.26 -1.85
CA CYS A 47 16.29 -8.35 -0.65
C CYS A 47 14.94 -8.99 -0.98
N GLN A 48 14.54 -9.98 -0.18
CA GLN A 48 13.21 -10.58 -0.25
C GLN A 48 12.31 -9.89 0.76
N VAL A 49 11.17 -9.37 0.28
CA VAL A 49 10.13 -8.83 1.16
C VAL A 49 9.29 -10.01 1.66
N GLY A 50 9.56 -10.42 2.90
CA GLY A 50 8.88 -11.53 3.57
C GLY A 50 7.52 -11.12 4.13
N GLU A 51 6.91 -12.06 4.87
CA GLU A 51 5.58 -11.84 5.45
C GLU A 51 5.58 -10.80 6.58
N LYS A 52 6.70 -10.69 7.30
CA LYS A 52 6.88 -9.68 8.36
C LYS A 52 6.83 -8.26 7.78
N GLU A 53 7.53 -8.02 6.69
CA GLU A 53 7.56 -6.74 6.00
C GLU A 53 6.21 -6.42 5.35
N LYS A 54 5.56 -7.41 4.72
CA LYS A 54 4.21 -7.25 4.17
C LYS A 54 3.20 -6.87 5.26
N LYS A 55 3.30 -7.44 6.47
CA LYS A 55 2.47 -7.06 7.60
C LYS A 55 2.65 -5.60 8.00
N LEU A 56 3.88 -5.08 7.99
CA LEU A 56 4.16 -3.66 8.25
C LEU A 56 3.52 -2.77 7.18
N ILE A 57 3.65 -3.13 5.90
CA ILE A 57 3.05 -2.39 4.79
C ILE A 57 1.52 -2.33 4.95
N ARG A 58 0.88 -3.49 5.20
CA ARG A 58 -0.58 -3.57 5.43
C ARG A 58 -1.02 -2.72 6.64
N ALA A 59 -0.22 -2.67 7.71
CA ALA A 59 -0.53 -1.84 8.86
C ALA A 59 -0.60 -0.34 8.49
N ARG A 60 0.28 0.14 7.59
CA ARG A 60 0.23 1.53 7.11
C ARG A 60 -0.96 1.78 6.18
N PHE A 61 -1.32 0.84 5.32
CA PHE A 61 -2.57 0.96 4.55
C PHE A 61 -3.80 1.08 5.45
N ASN A 62 -3.84 0.29 6.53
CA ASN A 62 -4.92 0.38 7.51
C ASN A 62 -4.98 1.75 8.17
N GLU A 63 -3.83 2.38 8.44
CA GLU A 63 -3.68 3.75 8.96
C GLU A 63 -4.14 4.86 8.01
N GLY A 64 -4.39 4.53 6.74
CA GLY A 64 -4.91 5.45 5.73
C GLY A 64 -3.87 5.98 4.75
N TYR A 65 -2.64 5.47 4.77
CA TYR A 65 -1.62 5.80 3.78
C TYR A 65 -1.95 5.18 2.43
N SER A 66 -1.66 5.92 1.35
CA SER A 66 -1.75 5.40 -0.01
C SER A 66 -0.47 4.66 -0.42
N ALA A 67 -0.53 3.89 -1.51
CA ALA A 67 0.65 3.21 -2.04
C ALA A 67 1.74 4.21 -2.47
N GLU A 68 1.33 5.39 -2.95
CA GLU A 68 2.23 6.48 -3.35
C GLU A 68 2.97 7.06 -2.13
N ASP A 69 2.26 7.30 -1.02
CA ASP A 69 2.86 7.79 0.22
C ASP A 69 3.93 6.82 0.75
N LEU A 70 3.65 5.52 0.69
CA LEU A 70 4.60 4.49 1.14
C LEU A 70 5.81 4.36 0.21
N LYS A 71 5.63 4.52 -1.11
CA LYS A 71 6.74 4.59 -2.07
C LYS A 71 7.61 5.82 -1.80
N LEU A 72 6.98 6.96 -1.52
CA LEU A 72 7.66 8.20 -1.21
C LEU A 72 8.46 8.12 0.09
N ALA A 73 7.93 7.45 1.12
CA ALA A 73 8.67 7.15 2.34
C ALA A 73 9.92 6.29 2.06
N ILE A 74 9.84 5.32 1.14
CA ILE A 74 11.02 4.55 0.73
C ILE A 74 12.04 5.47 0.05
N ASP A 75 11.61 6.34 -0.87
CA ASP A 75 12.48 7.26 -1.59
C ASP A 75 13.19 8.24 -0.65
N GLY A 76 12.47 8.82 0.32
CA GLY A 76 13.05 9.75 1.27
C GLY A 76 14.07 9.11 2.22
N CYS A 77 13.88 7.83 2.58
CA CYS A 77 14.90 7.08 3.30
C CYS A 77 16.21 6.97 2.49
N HIS A 78 16.10 6.72 1.18
CA HIS A 78 17.25 6.60 0.26
C HIS A 78 17.85 7.94 -0.16
N LYS A 79 17.15 9.06 0.08
CA LYS A 79 17.71 10.41 -0.10
C LYS A 79 18.45 10.92 1.14
N SER A 80 18.19 10.35 2.32
CA SER A 80 18.79 10.81 3.55
C SER A 80 20.25 10.34 3.68
N PRO A 81 21.24 11.26 3.74
CA PRO A 81 22.64 10.84 3.77
C PRO A 81 22.99 10.04 5.02
N PHE A 82 22.42 10.41 6.16
CA PHE A 82 22.57 9.68 7.43
C PHE A 82 22.11 8.22 7.31
N HIS A 83 20.95 7.98 6.69
CA HIS A 83 20.40 6.62 6.51
C HIS A 83 21.15 5.83 5.43
N CYS A 84 21.79 6.52 4.48
CA CYS A 84 22.64 5.94 3.45
C CYS A 84 24.06 5.59 3.92
N GLY A 85 24.37 5.77 5.20
CA GLY A 85 25.66 5.41 5.79
C GLY A 85 26.62 6.58 5.99
N GLN A 86 26.22 7.83 5.70
CA GLN A 86 26.95 9.02 6.13
C GLN A 86 26.63 9.33 7.60
N ASN A 87 26.94 8.39 8.47
CA ASN A 87 26.84 8.50 9.92
C ASN A 87 28.14 8.06 10.58
N SER A 88 28.30 8.34 11.87
CA SER A 88 29.51 8.04 12.64
C SER A 88 29.91 6.55 12.58
N ASN A 89 28.94 5.67 12.34
CA ASN A 89 29.13 4.23 12.35
C ASN A 89 29.26 3.63 10.94
N GLY A 90 29.11 4.43 9.88
CA GLY A 90 29.13 3.97 8.49
C GLY A 90 27.98 3.01 8.10
N ARG A 91 26.93 2.89 8.93
CA ARG A 91 25.89 1.84 8.75
C ARG A 91 24.72 2.34 7.93
N LYS A 92 24.24 1.51 7.01
CA LYS A 92 23.03 1.79 6.22
C LYS A 92 21.77 1.38 6.99
N TYR A 93 20.81 2.30 7.06
CA TYR A 93 19.55 2.15 7.77
C TYR A 93 18.38 2.34 6.79
N GLN A 94 18.17 1.36 5.92
CA GLN A 94 17.18 1.44 4.83
C GLN A 94 16.20 0.26 4.85
N THR A 95 16.03 -0.40 6.00
CA THR A 95 15.15 -1.57 6.12
C THR A 95 13.68 -1.16 6.22
N LEU A 96 12.78 -1.98 5.68
CA LEU A 96 11.32 -1.76 5.81
C LEU A 96 10.85 -1.72 7.27
N GLU A 97 11.53 -2.44 8.17
CA GLU A 97 11.26 -2.38 9.61
C GLU A 97 11.51 -1.01 10.21
N LEU A 98 12.48 -0.25 9.68
CA LEU A 98 12.75 1.13 10.10
C LEU A 98 11.77 2.10 9.45
N ILE A 99 11.61 1.99 8.13
CA ILE A 99 10.79 2.91 7.33
C ILE A 99 9.33 2.84 7.78
N PHE A 100 8.80 1.63 7.95
CA PHE A 100 7.41 1.38 8.34
C PHE A 100 7.25 1.01 9.82
N ARG A 101 8.18 1.43 10.70
CA ARG A 101 8.10 1.14 12.15
C ARG A 101 6.82 1.68 12.79
N ASN A 102 6.49 2.93 12.48
CA ASN A 102 5.31 3.65 12.96
C ASN A 102 4.96 4.79 11.99
N ALA A 103 3.78 5.37 12.15
CA ALA A 103 3.30 6.49 11.34
C ALA A 103 4.28 7.67 11.32
N SER A 104 4.85 8.03 12.49
CA SER A 104 5.84 9.10 12.60
C SER A 104 7.06 8.91 11.68
N LYS A 105 7.57 7.68 11.56
CA LYS A 105 8.69 7.37 10.65
C LYS A 105 8.29 7.50 9.19
N VAL A 106 7.13 7.01 8.82
CA VAL A 106 6.61 7.14 7.45
C VAL A 106 6.54 8.61 7.05
N ASN A 107 5.95 9.45 7.91
CA ASN A 107 5.83 10.89 7.66
C ASN A 107 7.20 11.57 7.55
N GLN A 108 8.12 11.29 8.48
CA GLN A 108 9.49 11.82 8.42
C GLN A 108 10.18 11.51 7.09
N PHE A 109 10.02 10.29 6.57
CA PHE A 109 10.64 9.93 5.30
C PHE A 109 9.90 10.53 4.09
N ILE A 110 8.59 10.69 4.14
CA ILE A 110 7.83 11.42 3.11
C ILE A 110 8.34 12.87 3.00
N GLU A 111 8.54 13.56 4.13
CA GLU A 111 9.10 14.91 4.17
C GLU A 111 10.51 14.97 3.54
N LEU A 112 11.37 14.02 3.92
CA LEU A 112 12.73 13.91 3.37
C LEU A 112 12.74 13.66 1.86
N ALA A 113 11.70 13.05 1.31
CA ALA A 113 11.59 12.82 -0.11
C ALA A 113 11.38 14.12 -0.92
N GLY A 114 11.06 15.23 -0.24
CA GLY A 114 10.86 16.55 -0.84
C GLY A 114 9.51 16.69 -1.55
N ALA A 115 8.60 15.75 -1.36
CA ALA A 115 7.27 15.83 -1.94
C ALA A 115 6.22 16.03 -0.86
N ARG A 116 5.67 17.25 -0.87
CA ARG A 116 4.32 17.66 -0.45
C ARG A 116 4.27 18.53 0.81
N GLU A 117 3.65 19.69 0.65
CA GLU A 117 2.96 20.47 1.67
C GLU A 117 1.73 19.69 2.18
N VAL A 118 1.92 18.47 2.70
CA VAL A 118 0.83 17.75 3.38
C VAL A 118 0.65 18.40 4.73
N PRO A 119 -0.57 18.84 5.10
CA PRO A 119 -0.86 19.21 6.48
C PRO A 119 -0.52 18.00 7.34
N LEU A 120 0.51 18.15 8.16
CA LEU A 120 0.94 17.11 9.09
C LEU A 120 -0.21 16.85 10.04
N LEU A 121 -0.98 15.80 9.74
CA LEU A 121 -1.91 15.26 10.70
C LEU A 121 -1.04 14.71 11.82
N SER A 122 -0.95 15.45 12.93
CA SER A 122 -0.32 15.00 14.17
C SER A 122 -0.74 13.56 14.49
N GLU A 123 0.08 12.78 15.20
CA GLU A 123 -0.28 11.47 15.75
C GLU A 123 -1.66 11.48 16.43
N LYS A 124 -2.01 12.61 17.07
CA LYS A 124 -3.32 12.86 17.69
C LYS A 124 -4.45 13.04 16.68
N SER A 125 -4.15 13.64 15.53
CA SER A 125 -5.11 13.94 14.46
C SER A 125 -5.37 12.74 13.53
N HIS A 126 -4.42 11.80 13.42
CA HIS A 126 -4.66 10.49 12.79
C HIS A 126 -5.79 9.69 13.49
N ARG A 127 -5.83 9.69 14.84
CA ARG A 127 -6.92 9.05 15.60
C ARG A 127 -8.28 9.69 15.31
N SER A 128 -8.30 11.02 15.13
CA SER A 128 -9.50 11.78 14.78
C SER A 128 -9.99 11.48 13.35
N HIS A 129 -9.09 11.25 12.39
CA HIS A 129 -9.47 10.95 11.00
C HIS A 129 -10.22 9.62 10.84
N PHE A 130 -9.84 8.60 11.61
CA PHE A 130 -10.60 7.33 11.69
C PHE A 130 -11.98 7.51 12.33
N ALA A 131 -12.08 8.34 13.37
CA ALA A 131 -13.36 8.70 13.98
C ALA A 131 -14.26 9.47 13.00
N ILE A 132 -13.71 10.35 12.17
CA ILE A 132 -14.45 11.08 11.14
C ILE A 132 -14.91 10.15 10.00
N LYS A 133 -14.04 9.29 9.45
CA LYS A 133 -14.43 8.33 8.41
C LYS A 133 -15.52 7.37 8.91
N SER A 134 -15.39 6.84 10.13
CA SER A 134 -16.41 5.98 10.73
C SER A 134 -17.72 6.73 11.03
N TRP A 135 -17.65 8.00 11.43
CA TRP A 135 -18.83 8.85 11.63
C TRP A 135 -19.56 9.16 10.31
N ILE A 136 -18.82 9.49 9.25
CA ILE A 136 -19.38 9.74 7.90
C ILE A 136 -20.03 8.46 7.35
N GLN A 137 -19.35 7.31 7.47
CA GLN A 137 -19.86 6.02 7.03
C GLN A 137 -21.13 5.60 7.80
N LYS A 138 -21.20 5.89 9.10
CA LYS A 138 -22.36 5.59 9.95
C LYS A 138 -23.57 6.46 9.64
N ARG A 139 -23.39 7.67 9.11
CA ARG A 139 -24.50 8.58 8.73
C ARG A 139 -25.06 8.33 7.34
N LEU A 140 -24.25 7.81 6.42
CA LEU A 140 -24.64 7.56 5.02
C LEU A 140 -25.20 6.15 4.79
N GLY A 141 -25.08 5.23 5.75
CA GLY A 141 -25.56 3.84 5.65
C GLY A 141 -26.90 3.55 6.34
N GLY A 142 -27.67 4.57 6.73
CA GLY A 142 -28.85 4.44 7.58
C GLY A 142 -30.08 5.17 7.07
N THR A 143 -30.47 4.94 5.81
CA THR A 143 -31.84 5.22 5.35
C THR A 143 -32.25 4.09 4.41
N ASN A 144 -33.21 3.28 4.84
CA ASN A 144 -34.30 2.66 4.06
C ASN A 144 -34.84 1.46 4.84
N ASN A 145 -35.87 1.70 5.64
CA ASN A 145 -36.95 0.75 5.96
C ASN A 145 -38.07 1.56 6.63
N GLU A 146 -38.90 2.17 5.79
CA GLU A 146 -40.33 2.41 6.04
C GLU A 146 -41.09 1.83 4.85
#